data_AF-A0A2J8A020-F1
#
_entry.id   AF-A0A2J8A020-F1
#
_cell.length_a   1.000
_cell.length_b   1.000
_cell.length_c   1.000
_cell.angle_alpha   90.00
_cell.angle_beta   90.00
_cell.angle_gamma   90.00
#
_symmetry.space_group_name_H-M   'P 1'
#
loop_
_entity.id
_entity.type
_entity.pdbx_description
1 polymer ?
#
loop_
_entity_poly.entity_id
_entity_poly.type
_entity_poly.pdbx_seq_one_letter_code
_entity_poly.pdbx_strand_id
1 'polypeptide(L)'
;MIQPQLTAYHFNGPPEPVLLDVSSILPERVLLLDAYFYVVVFHGTTIAQWRKAEYHLQSEHVAFAQVLAAPPTEAKEIVRRRFPVPKIVDCDHNGSQARFLLVKLNPSSTYTSATPMSAEVINTDDVSLATFTEHLKRLAVQS
;
A
#
# COMPACT_ATOMS: atom_id res chain seq x y z
N MET A 1 1.84 -8.06 12.26
CA MET A 1 0.87 -9.03 12.80
C MET A 1 -0.42 -8.34 13.21
N ILE A 2 -0.38 -7.40 14.16
CA ILE A 2 -1.57 -6.61 14.57
C ILE A 2 -1.79 -5.46 13.58
N GLN A 3 -0.81 -4.56 13.47
CA GLN A 3 -0.77 -3.49 12.47
C GLN A 3 0.38 -3.78 11.49
N PRO A 4 0.09 -4.18 10.24
CA PRO A 4 1.09 -4.28 9.19
C PRO A 4 1.84 -2.97 8.94
N GLN A 5 3.10 -3.07 8.51
CA GLN A 5 3.86 -1.91 8.06
C GLN A 5 3.60 -1.66 6.58
N LEU A 6 3.44 -0.40 6.19
CA LEU A 6 3.35 0.02 4.79
C LEU A 6 4.47 1.02 4.49
N THR A 7 5.30 0.70 3.51
CA THR A 7 6.40 1.55 3.05
C THR A 7 6.12 2.00 1.61
N ALA A 8 6.32 3.28 1.30
CA ALA A 8 6.17 3.83 -0.04
C ALA A 8 7.53 4.10 -0.69
N TYR A 9 7.61 3.82 -1.99
CA TYR A 9 8.75 4.09 -2.86
C TYR A 9 8.29 5.01 -3.97
N HIS A 10 9.06 6.06 -4.21
CA HIS A 10 8.77 7.09 -5.21
C HIS A 10 10.07 7.75 -5.67
N PHE A 11 10.01 8.59 -6.69
CA PHE A 11 11.19 9.27 -7.25
C PHE A 11 11.79 10.35 -6.35
N ASN A 12 10.96 10.97 -5.49
CA ASN A 12 11.33 12.19 -4.77
C ASN A 12 12.07 11.97 -3.44
N GLY A 13 12.67 10.79 -3.21
CA GLY A 13 13.36 10.53 -1.95
C GLY A 13 13.55 9.05 -1.63
N PRO A 14 14.14 8.77 -0.45
CA PRO A 14 14.27 7.41 0.05
C PRO A 14 12.90 6.79 0.38
N PRO A 15 12.82 5.46 0.54
CA PRO A 15 11.59 4.81 0.99
C PRO A 15 11.10 5.39 2.31
N GLU A 16 9.81 5.69 2.40
CA GLU A 16 9.19 6.31 3.58
C GLU A 16 8.07 5.44 4.17
N PRO A 17 7.94 5.35 5.50
CA PRO A 17 6.76 4.73 6.11
C PRO A 17 5.53 5.59 5.85
N VAL A 18 4.42 4.96 5.46
CA VAL A 18 3.14 5.63 5.19
C VAL A 18 2.03 5.03 6.04
N LEU A 19 0.94 5.77 6.19
CA LEU A 19 -0.24 5.29 6.92
C LEU A 19 -0.81 4.04 6.24
N LEU A 20 -1.24 3.07 7.05
CA LEU A 20 -1.96 1.89 6.57
C LEU A 20 -3.41 2.27 6.25
N ASP A 21 -3.58 3.09 5.21
CA ASP A 21 -4.79 3.80 4.87
C ASP A 21 -4.95 3.87 3.34
N VAL A 22 -6.19 3.91 2.85
CA VAL A 22 -6.48 4.01 1.40
C VAL A 22 -5.88 5.26 0.76
N SER A 23 -5.74 6.35 1.50
CA SER A 23 -5.10 7.59 1.03
C SER A 23 -3.62 7.41 0.66
N SER A 24 -2.95 6.37 1.15
CA SER A 24 -1.57 6.05 0.77
C SER A 24 -1.43 5.44 -0.64
N ILE A 25 -2.54 4.99 -1.25
CA ILE A 25 -2.53 4.49 -2.62
C ILE A 25 -2.50 5.66 -3.59
N LEU A 26 -1.33 5.88 -4.21
CA LEU A 26 -1.14 6.87 -5.27
C LEU A 26 -0.63 6.22 -6.57
N PRO A 27 -1.01 6.77 -7.75
CA PRO A 27 -0.59 6.26 -9.07
C PRO A 27 0.92 6.12 -9.27
N GLU A 28 1.68 7.08 -8.75
CA GLU A 28 3.13 7.25 -8.95
C GLU A 28 3.99 6.54 -7.90
N ARG A 29 3.39 5.67 -7.06
CA ARG A 29 4.07 5.00 -5.95
C ARG A 29 4.10 3.49 -6.14
N VAL A 30 5.16 2.87 -5.61
CA VAL A 30 5.15 1.45 -5.29
C VAL A 30 5.03 1.33 -3.77
N LEU A 31 4.18 0.40 -3.31
CA LEU A 31 3.99 0.15 -1.88
C LEU A 31 4.52 -1.24 -1.53
N LEU A 32 5.17 -1.35 -0.38
CA LEU A 32 5.55 -2.60 0.26
C LEU A 32 4.74 -2.76 1.55
N LEU A 33 3.82 -3.70 1.57
CA LEU A 33 3.09 -4.10 2.77
C LEU A 33 3.77 -5.31 3.40
N ASP A 34 4.17 -5.19 4.66
CA ASP A 34 4.64 -6.30 5.47
C ASP A 34 3.57 -6.70 6.50
N ALA A 35 2.78 -7.73 6.17
CA ALA A 35 1.72 -8.27 7.02
C ALA A 35 2.16 -9.48 7.86
N TYR A 36 3.47 -9.67 8.07
CA TYR A 36 4.08 -10.85 8.68
C TYR A 36 3.96 -12.13 7.86
N PHE A 37 2.74 -12.66 7.66
CA PHE A 37 2.49 -13.93 6.96
C PHE A 37 2.52 -13.80 5.44
N TYR A 38 2.41 -12.58 4.92
CA TYR A 38 2.60 -12.28 3.52
C TYR A 38 3.20 -10.88 3.37
N VAL A 39 3.92 -10.69 2.27
CA VAL A 39 4.53 -9.42 1.87
C VAL A 39 3.94 -9.05 0.51
N VAL A 40 3.38 -7.85 0.37
CA VAL A 40 2.79 -7.38 -0.88
C VAL A 40 3.67 -6.29 -1.47
N VAL A 41 4.09 -6.47 -2.72
CA VAL A 41 4.59 -5.41 -3.59
C VAL A 41 3.42 -4.97 -4.45
N PHE A 42 3.02 -3.70 -4.32
CA PHE A 42 1.89 -3.12 -5.02
C PHE A 42 2.34 -1.96 -5.91
N HIS A 43 2.05 -2.04 -7.21
CA HIS A 43 2.37 -0.99 -8.17
C HIS A 43 1.16 -0.09 -8.43
N GLY A 44 1.31 1.21 -8.18
CA GLY A 44 0.33 2.23 -8.59
C GLY A 44 0.09 2.22 -10.10
N THR A 45 -1.02 2.81 -10.53
CA THR A 45 -1.46 2.75 -11.94
C THR A 45 -0.42 3.30 -12.92
N THR A 46 0.20 4.45 -12.63
CA THR A 46 1.23 5.02 -13.52
C THR A 46 2.50 4.17 -13.53
N ILE A 47 2.94 3.70 -12.35
CA ILE A 47 4.11 2.81 -12.27
C ILE A 47 3.89 1.53 -13.09
N ALA A 48 2.71 0.91 -12.98
CA ALA A 48 2.36 -0.28 -13.74
C ALA A 48 2.35 0.00 -15.25
N GLN A 49 1.83 1.15 -15.67
CA GLN A 49 1.82 1.58 -17.08
C GLN A 49 3.24 1.78 -17.62
N TRP A 50 4.11 2.51 -16.91
CA TRP A 50 5.50 2.72 -17.31
C TRP A 50 6.33 1.44 -17.30
N ARG A 51 6.05 0.52 -16.36
CA ARG A 51 6.66 -0.81 -16.36
C ARG A 51 6.27 -1.58 -17.62
N LYS A 52 5.00 -1.58 -17.98
CA LYS A 52 4.47 -2.24 -19.19
C LYS A 52 5.00 -1.61 -20.48
N ALA A 53 5.25 -0.30 -20.48
CA ALA A 53 5.90 0.41 -21.59
C ALA A 53 7.42 0.21 -21.63
N GLU A 54 7.98 -0.62 -20.73
CA GLU A 54 9.41 -0.97 -20.65
C GLU A 54 10.34 0.23 -20.46
N TYR A 55 9.85 1.33 -19.89
CA TYR A 55 10.68 2.52 -19.64
C TYR A 55 11.88 2.22 -18.77
N HIS A 56 11.75 1.30 -17.81
CA HIS A 56 12.85 0.86 -16.94
C HIS A 56 14.00 0.16 -17.68
N LEU A 57 13.83 -0.23 -18.94
CA LEU A 57 14.90 -0.80 -19.77
C LEU A 57 15.68 0.27 -20.55
N GLN A 58 15.15 1.49 -20.61
CA GLN A 58 15.77 2.59 -21.33
C GLN A 58 16.84 3.24 -20.47
N SER A 59 18.00 3.53 -21.05
CA SER A 59 19.14 4.14 -20.35
C SER A 59 18.85 5.54 -19.79
N GLU A 60 17.82 6.21 -20.30
CA GLU A 60 17.38 7.54 -19.83
C GLU A 60 16.54 7.46 -18.54
N HIS A 61 16.03 6.28 -18.19
CA HIS A 61 15.08 6.07 -17.10
C HIS A 61 15.64 5.19 -15.97
N VAL A 62 16.94 5.35 -15.66
CA VAL A 62 17.62 4.61 -14.58
C VAL A 62 16.92 4.78 -13.23
N ALA A 63 16.44 6.00 -12.92
CA ALA A 63 15.72 6.26 -11.67
C ALA A 63 14.45 5.40 -11.55
N PHE A 64 13.74 5.16 -12.65
CA PHE A 64 12.55 4.31 -12.65
C PHE A 64 12.91 2.84 -12.43
N ALA A 65 13.98 2.36 -13.06
CA ALA A 65 14.50 1.01 -12.83
C ALA A 65 14.87 0.79 -11.35
N GLN A 66 15.46 1.79 -10.70
CA GLN A 66 15.79 1.73 -9.26
C GLN A 66 14.54 1.67 -8.39
N VAL A 67 13.54 2.54 -8.62
CA VAL A 67 12.26 2.54 -7.89
C VAL A 67 11.55 1.20 -8.05
N LEU A 68 11.60 0.58 -9.24
CA LEU A 68 10.95 -0.69 -9.50
C LEU A 68 11.67 -1.89 -8.84
N ALA A 69 13.00 -1.84 -8.71
CA ALA A 69 13.80 -2.94 -8.16
C ALA A 69 13.89 -2.94 -6.63
N ALA A 70 13.78 -1.78 -5.97
CA ALA A 70 13.96 -1.65 -4.53
C ALA A 70 12.93 -2.46 -3.70
N PRO A 71 11.60 -2.37 -3.94
CA PRO A 71 10.60 -3.08 -3.13
C PRO A 71 10.70 -4.62 -3.24
N PRO A 72 10.85 -5.24 -4.42
CA PRO A 72 11.06 -6.68 -4.53
C PRO A 72 12.35 -7.16 -3.85
N THR A 73 13.40 -6.34 -3.84
CA THR A 73 14.64 -6.65 -3.14
C THR A 73 14.41 -6.68 -1.62
N GLU A 74 13.74 -5.67 -1.07
CA GLU A 74 13.40 -5.63 0.35
C GLU A 74 12.43 -6.75 0.75
N ALA A 75 11.45 -7.07 -0.10
CA ALA A 75 10.56 -8.21 0.12
C ALA A 75 11.32 -9.53 0.28
N LYS A 76 12.33 -9.79 -0.56
CA LYS A 76 13.18 -10.99 -0.47
C LYS A 76 13.99 -11.01 0.82
N GLU A 77 14.55 -9.88 1.25
CA GLU A 77 15.27 -9.77 2.52
C GLU A 77 14.36 -10.03 3.73
N ILE A 78 13.13 -9.52 3.71
CA ILE A 78 12.12 -9.82 4.74
C ILE A 78 11.83 -11.32 4.80
N VAL A 79 11.64 -11.97 3.65
CA VAL A 79 11.31 -13.40 3.59
C VAL A 79 12.48 -14.27 4.05
N ARG A 80 13.73 -13.90 3.73
CA ARG A 80 14.93 -14.64 4.13
C ARG A 80 15.10 -14.75 5.65
N ARG A 81 14.68 -13.73 6.39
CA ARG A 81 14.88 -13.64 7.85
C ARG A 81 13.68 -14.09 8.68
N ARG A 82 12.58 -14.54 8.08
CA ARG A 82 11.31 -14.81 8.79
C ARG A 82 10.92 -16.30 8.78
N PHE A 83 10.37 -16.75 9.91
CA PHE A 83 9.74 -18.06 10.08
C PHE A 83 8.34 -17.92 10.71
N PRO A 84 7.28 -18.56 10.15
CA PRO A 84 7.28 -19.29 8.89
C PRO A 84 7.54 -18.36 7.68
N VAL A 85 7.97 -18.95 6.57
CA VAL A 85 8.28 -18.21 5.33
C VAL A 85 7.01 -17.51 4.80
N PRO A 86 7.03 -16.17 4.64
CA PRO A 86 5.86 -15.44 4.15
C PRO A 86 5.60 -15.69 2.67
N LYS A 87 4.32 -15.61 2.27
CA LYS A 87 3.95 -15.55 0.85
C LYS A 87 4.30 -14.16 0.29
N ILE A 88 5.03 -14.10 -0.82
CA ILE A 88 5.20 -12.86 -1.59
C ILE A 88 4.03 -12.72 -2.57
N VAL A 89 3.45 -11.53 -2.65
CA VAL A 89 2.41 -11.14 -3.61
C VAL A 89 2.91 -9.92 -4.37
N ASP A 90 3.09 -10.04 -5.68
CA ASP A 90 3.40 -8.93 -6.59
C ASP A 90 2.14 -8.62 -7.42
N CYS A 91 1.69 -7.38 -7.40
CA CYS A 91 0.45 -7.01 -8.05
C CYS A 91 0.40 -5.53 -8.46
N ASP A 92 -0.40 -5.27 -9.48
CA ASP A 92 -0.71 -3.92 -9.92
C ASP A 92 -2.04 -3.45 -9.33
N HIS A 93 -2.23 -2.15 -9.29
CA HIS A 93 -3.52 -1.52 -9.05
C HIS A 93 -4.58 -2.12 -10.01
N ASN A 94 -5.79 -2.38 -9.50
CA ASN A 94 -6.87 -3.14 -10.15
C ASN A 94 -6.56 -4.63 -10.47
N GLY A 95 -5.40 -5.16 -10.08
CA GLY A 95 -5.08 -6.58 -10.17
C GLY A 95 -5.84 -7.41 -9.13
N SER A 96 -6.17 -8.67 -9.46
CA SER A 96 -6.95 -9.55 -8.56
C SER A 96 -6.31 -9.79 -7.19
N GLN A 97 -4.97 -9.76 -7.14
CA GLN A 97 -4.17 -9.92 -5.92
C GLN A 97 -4.00 -8.62 -5.12
N ALA A 98 -4.37 -7.44 -5.66
CA ALA A 98 -4.33 -6.17 -4.93
C ALA A 98 -5.19 -6.20 -3.66
N ARG A 99 -6.20 -7.07 -3.62
CA ARG A 99 -7.05 -7.31 -2.44
C ARG A 99 -6.26 -7.70 -1.19
N PHE A 100 -5.07 -8.31 -1.32
CA PHE A 100 -4.20 -8.60 -0.17
C PHE A 100 -3.72 -7.33 0.55
N LEU A 101 -3.59 -6.23 -0.19
CA LEU A 101 -3.33 -4.90 0.36
C LEU A 101 -4.63 -4.25 0.83
N LEU A 102 -5.65 -4.15 -0.04
CA LEU A 102 -6.87 -3.37 0.22
C LEU A 102 -7.58 -3.79 1.52
N VAL A 103 -7.64 -5.09 1.81
CA VAL A 103 -8.28 -5.62 3.03
C VAL A 103 -7.56 -5.25 4.34
N LYS A 104 -6.33 -4.72 4.25
CA LYS A 104 -5.55 -4.29 5.42
C LYS A 104 -5.56 -2.79 5.65
N LEU A 105 -6.05 -2.01 4.70
CA LEU A 105 -6.04 -0.57 4.78
C LEU A 105 -7.24 -0.06 5.58
N ASN A 106 -7.02 1.02 6.32
CA ASN A 106 -8.10 1.79 6.89
C ASN A 106 -8.97 2.40 5.77
N PRO A 107 -10.29 2.18 5.77
CA PRO A 107 -11.19 2.72 4.76
C PRO A 107 -11.57 4.17 5.10
N SER A 108 -10.60 5.09 5.04
CA SER A 108 -10.85 6.54 5.24
C SER A 108 -11.64 7.20 4.10
N SER A 109 -11.74 6.51 2.96
CA SER A 109 -12.55 6.89 1.80
C SER A 109 -13.27 5.63 1.30
N THR A 110 -14.60 5.64 1.39
CA THR A 110 -15.51 4.55 0.99
C THR A 110 -16.51 5.03 -0.05
N TYR A 111 -17.26 4.10 -0.64
CA TYR A 111 -18.30 4.40 -1.62
C TYR A 111 -19.45 5.26 -1.06
N THR A 112 -19.61 5.31 0.26
CA THR A 112 -20.60 6.14 0.97
C THR A 112 -20.07 7.53 1.34
N SER A 113 -18.78 7.79 1.13
CA SER A 113 -18.17 9.09 1.43
C SER A 113 -18.73 10.16 0.50
N ALA A 114 -19.35 11.20 1.07
CA ALA A 114 -19.98 12.29 0.31
C ALA A 114 -19.00 13.04 -0.61
N THR A 115 -17.71 12.99 -0.30
CA THR A 115 -16.64 13.47 -1.17
C THR A 115 -15.45 12.50 -1.05
N PRO A 116 -15.00 11.87 -2.15
CA PRO A 116 -13.85 10.97 -2.09
C PRO A 116 -12.60 11.78 -1.74
N MET A 117 -11.96 11.42 -0.62
CA MET A 117 -10.74 12.07 -0.12
C MET A 117 -9.46 11.45 -0.70
N SER A 118 -9.59 10.33 -1.40
CA SER A 118 -8.48 9.61 -2.04
C SER A 118 -8.87 9.17 -3.45
N ALA A 119 -7.85 8.97 -4.28
CA ALA A 119 -8.03 8.45 -5.65
C ALA A 119 -8.59 7.02 -5.65
N GLU A 120 -8.23 6.22 -4.65
CA GLU A 120 -8.77 4.88 -4.43
C GLU A 120 -9.91 4.91 -3.41
N VAL A 121 -10.92 4.07 -3.61
CA VAL A 121 -12.07 3.92 -2.71
C VAL A 121 -12.20 2.45 -2.32
N ILE A 122 -12.28 2.16 -1.01
CA ILE A 122 -12.50 0.79 -0.54
C ILE A 122 -14.00 0.52 -0.47
N ASN A 123 -14.44 -0.50 -1.19
CA ASN A 123 -15.83 -0.96 -1.17
C ASN A 123 -16.07 -1.85 0.06
N THR A 124 -16.21 -1.22 1.23
CA THR A 124 -16.51 -1.88 2.51
C THR A 124 -17.48 -1.04 3.35
N ASP A 125 -18.23 -1.71 4.22
CA ASP A 125 -19.05 -1.11 5.28
C ASP A 125 -18.30 -1.00 6.62
N ASP A 126 -17.02 -1.40 6.64
CA ASP A 126 -16.19 -1.29 7.82
C ASP A 126 -16.01 0.16 8.27
N VAL A 127 -15.90 0.32 9.59
CA VAL A 127 -15.75 1.63 10.24
C VAL A 127 -14.32 2.13 10.06
N SER A 128 -14.15 3.37 9.62
CA SER A 128 -12.85 4.03 9.56
C SER A 128 -12.26 4.27 10.96
N LEU A 129 -10.94 4.37 11.05
CA LEU A 129 -10.23 4.71 12.30
C LEU A 129 -10.71 6.05 12.88
N ALA A 130 -11.06 7.01 12.02
CA ALA A 130 -11.58 8.32 12.44
C ALA A 130 -12.92 8.15 13.19
N THR A 131 -13.86 7.43 12.59
CA THR A 131 -15.17 7.13 13.19
C THR A 131 -15.04 6.32 14.48
N PHE A 132 -14.17 5.29 14.49
CA PHE A 132 -13.86 4.54 15.71
C PHE A 132 -13.35 5.45 16.83
N THR A 133 -12.41 6.33 16.50
CA THR A 133 -11.80 7.26 17.47
C THR A 133 -12.82 8.28 17.99
N GLU A 134 -13.72 8.78 17.13
CA GLU A 134 -14.80 9.68 17.54
C GLU A 134 -15.75 9.01 18.55
N HIS A 135 -16.20 7.79 18.25
CA HIS A 135 -17.05 7.02 19.15
C HIS A 135 -16.35 6.74 20.49
N LEU A 136 -15.08 6.35 20.45
CA LEU A 136 -14.26 6.12 21.63
C LEU A 136 -14.16 7.38 22.49
N LYS A 137 -13.84 8.53 21.89
CA LYS A 137 -13.74 9.82 22.58
C LYS A 137 -15.06 10.19 23.27
N ARG A 138 -16.19 10.04 22.57
CA ARG A 138 -17.52 10.35 23.13
C ARG A 138 -17.85 9.48 24.35
N LEU A 139 -17.61 8.17 24.27
CA LEU A 139 -17.91 7.25 25.36
C LEU A 139 -16.95 7.43 26.55
N ALA A 140 -15.69 7.75 26.30
CA ALA A 140 -14.69 7.94 27.35
C ALA A 140 -14.97 9.13 28.27
N VAL A 141 -15.76 10.12 27.81
CA VAL A 141 -16.13 11.31 28.59
C VAL A 141 -17.58 11.28 29.08
N GLN A 142 -18.32 10.20 28.81
CA GLN A 142 -19.64 9.96 29.39
C GLN A 142 -19.46 9.37 30.79
N SER A 143 -19.26 10.26 31.77
CA SER A 143 -19.29 9.99 33.20
C SER A 143 -20.41 10.79 33.86
#